data_AF-A0A7K4CAH0-F1
#
_entry.id   AF-A0A7K4CAH0-F1
#
_cell.length_a   1.000
_cell.length_b   1.000
_cell.length_c   1.000
_cell.angle_alpha   90.00
_cell.angle_beta   90.00
_cell.angle_gamma   90.00
#
_symmetry.space_group_name_H-M   'P 1'
#
loop_
_entity.id
_entity.type
_entity.pdbx_description
1 polymer ?
#
loop_
_entity_poly.entity_id
_entity_poly.type
_entity_poly.pdbx_seq_one_letter_code
_entity_poly.pdbx_strand_id
1 'polypeptide(L)'
;MNARAGFVWATRQHFCRFIEDSGIGCELITPHMLAAPFFRPTLSCLIIPTGFGNPAYSNLLPALRASSERINRFVEKGGNLLVFGAAVDNPEAYDWLPFPLRYCHDHHPRTIRFSPESETRTIIADYDASCVECDGTFSVFEADCPGRCGDSAVLVQKTLGNGTVIVTTIHEYPSRTFLQDFCRRGPPVVF
;
A
#
# COMPACT_ATOMS: atom_id res chain seq x y z
N MET A 1 8.87 -17.26 -12.46
CA MET A 1 8.55 -15.94 -13.05
C MET A 1 8.96 -14.87 -12.05
N ASN A 2 9.62 -13.80 -12.49
CA ASN A 2 10.01 -12.72 -11.58
C ASN A 2 8.78 -11.88 -11.20
N ALA A 3 8.61 -11.57 -9.93
CA ALA A 3 7.54 -10.70 -9.44
C ALA A 3 7.62 -9.32 -10.10
N ARG A 4 6.46 -8.74 -10.42
CA ARG A 4 6.34 -7.38 -10.96
C ARG A 4 5.41 -6.55 -10.09
N ALA A 5 5.84 -5.35 -9.73
CA ALA A 5 5.05 -4.38 -8.99
C ALA A 5 4.70 -3.19 -9.89
N GLY A 6 3.44 -2.78 -9.85
CA GLY A 6 2.99 -1.51 -10.39
C GLY A 6 3.13 -0.42 -9.33
N PHE A 7 4.00 0.55 -9.54
CA PHE A 7 4.12 1.73 -8.68
C PHE A 7 3.26 2.86 -9.24
N VAL A 8 2.22 3.25 -8.51
CA VAL A 8 1.21 4.15 -9.04
C VAL A 8 1.54 5.60 -8.66
N TRP A 9 2.08 6.36 -9.60
CA TRP A 9 2.44 7.76 -9.39
C TRP A 9 2.59 8.52 -10.72
N ALA A 10 2.63 9.86 -10.66
CA ALA A 10 2.79 10.69 -11.86
C ALA A 10 4.18 10.58 -12.50
N THR A 11 5.23 10.42 -11.69
CA THR A 11 6.63 10.40 -12.12
C THR A 11 7.41 9.30 -11.42
N ARG A 12 8.54 8.86 -12.00
CA ARG A 12 9.41 7.86 -11.38
C ARG A 12 10.01 8.44 -10.09
N GLN A 13 9.96 7.66 -9.01
CA GLN A 13 10.46 8.04 -7.68
C GLN A 13 11.65 7.16 -7.27
N HIS A 14 12.40 7.57 -6.25
CA HIS A 14 13.45 6.73 -5.65
C HIS A 14 12.91 5.37 -5.20
N PHE A 15 11.65 5.32 -4.76
CA PHE A 15 10.99 4.08 -4.38
C PHE A 15 10.91 3.07 -5.56
N CYS A 16 10.75 3.51 -6.81
CA CYS A 16 10.80 2.62 -7.97
C CYS A 16 12.15 1.89 -8.05
N ARG A 17 13.24 2.64 -7.84
CA ARG A 17 14.59 2.07 -7.84
C ARG A 17 14.79 1.11 -6.68
N PHE A 18 14.28 1.45 -5.50
CA PHE A 18 14.35 0.57 -4.33
C PHE A 18 13.61 -0.77 -4.54
N ILE A 19 12.45 -0.75 -5.21
CA ILE A 19 11.71 -1.96 -5.60
C ILE A 19 12.55 -2.81 -6.57
N GLU A 20 13.15 -2.19 -7.59
CA GLU A 20 14.05 -2.86 -8.55
C GLU A 20 15.26 -3.49 -7.87
N ASP A 21 15.93 -2.75 -6.99
CA ASP A 21 17.08 -3.22 -6.21
C ASP A 21 16.69 -4.34 -5.23
N SER A 22 15.40 -4.48 -4.90
CA SER A 22 14.86 -5.60 -4.10
C SER A 22 14.57 -6.84 -4.94
N GLY A 23 14.89 -6.84 -6.24
CA GLY A 23 14.73 -7.99 -7.14
C GLY A 23 13.29 -8.18 -7.64
N ILE A 24 12.51 -7.09 -7.70
CA ILE A 24 11.13 -7.05 -8.19
C ILE A 24 11.11 -6.11 -9.39
N GLY A 25 10.54 -6.53 -10.52
CA GLY A 25 10.38 -5.62 -11.66
C GLY A 25 9.41 -4.49 -11.30
N CYS A 26 9.80 -3.23 -11.49
CA CYS A 26 8.95 -2.07 -11.18
C CYS A 26 8.44 -1.39 -12.45
N GLU A 27 7.13 -1.28 -12.58
CA GLU A 27 6.47 -0.53 -13.64
C GLU A 27 5.83 0.73 -13.07
N LEU A 28 6.18 1.90 -13.59
CA LEU A 28 5.50 3.15 -13.25
C LEU A 28 4.13 3.16 -13.92
N ILE A 29 3.06 3.27 -13.14
CA ILE A 29 1.68 3.38 -13.61
C ILE A 29 1.20 4.80 -13.30
N THR A 30 1.08 5.62 -14.34
CA THR A 30 0.55 6.97 -14.17
C THR A 30 -0.97 6.95 -13.88
N PRO A 31 -1.54 8.01 -13.28
CA PRO A 31 -2.99 8.11 -13.10
C PRO A 31 -3.79 7.91 -14.41
N HIS A 32 -3.25 8.39 -15.54
CA HIS A 32 -3.85 8.19 -16.86
C HIS A 32 -3.85 6.72 -17.30
N MET A 33 -2.74 6.01 -17.08
CA MET A 33 -2.64 4.57 -17.36
C MET A 33 -3.55 3.77 -16.43
N LEU A 34 -3.60 4.13 -15.15
CA LEU A 34 -4.47 3.51 -14.16
C LEU A 34 -5.95 3.65 -14.55
N ALA A 35 -6.36 4.76 -15.16
CA ALA A 35 -7.73 4.94 -15.64
C ALA A 35 -7.98 4.37 -17.06
N ALA A 36 -6.94 3.98 -17.80
CA ALA A 36 -7.08 3.51 -19.17
C ALA A 36 -7.58 2.06 -19.24
N PRO A 37 -8.70 1.76 -19.94
CA PRO A 37 -9.30 0.41 -19.98
C PRO A 37 -8.46 -0.63 -20.72
N PHE A 38 -7.59 -0.19 -21.63
CA PHE A 38 -6.70 -1.05 -22.42
C PHE A 38 -5.34 -1.29 -21.77
N PHE A 39 -5.00 -0.54 -20.72
CA PHE A 39 -3.79 -0.78 -19.95
C PHE A 39 -4.02 -1.98 -19.02
N ARG A 40 -3.41 -3.11 -19.37
CA ARG A 40 -3.60 -4.42 -18.70
C ARG A 40 -2.27 -5.13 -18.43
N PRO A 41 -1.37 -4.53 -17.64
CA PRO A 41 -0.11 -5.18 -17.29
C PRO A 41 -0.37 -6.44 -16.45
N THR A 42 0.55 -7.40 -16.52
CA THR A 42 0.57 -8.53 -15.58
C THR A 42 1.45 -8.18 -14.40
N LEU A 43 0.85 -8.07 -13.21
CA LEU A 43 1.47 -7.61 -11.97
C LEU A 43 1.21 -8.60 -10.85
N SER A 44 2.15 -8.72 -9.92
CA SER A 44 1.95 -9.44 -8.65
C SER A 44 1.50 -8.50 -7.54
N CYS A 45 1.90 -7.23 -7.61
CA CYS A 45 1.62 -6.23 -6.59
C CYS A 45 1.30 -4.86 -7.21
N LEU A 46 0.44 -4.08 -6.56
CA LEU A 46 0.19 -2.67 -6.83
C LEU A 46 0.56 -1.86 -5.59
N ILE A 47 1.34 -0.80 -5.74
CA ILE A 47 1.86 0.03 -4.65
C ILE A 47 1.37 1.47 -4.84
N ILE A 48 0.65 1.97 -3.84
CA ILE A 48 0.15 3.35 -3.77
C ILE A 48 0.97 4.10 -2.70
N PRO A 49 1.89 5.00 -3.08
CA PRO A 49 2.80 5.66 -2.14
C PRO A 49 2.10 6.73 -1.28
N THR A 50 2.81 7.20 -0.24
CA THR A 50 2.32 8.27 0.63
C THR A 50 1.98 9.52 -0.18
N GLY A 51 0.93 10.24 0.23
CA GLY A 51 0.54 11.51 -0.36
C GLY A 51 -0.41 11.38 -1.56
N PHE A 52 -0.85 10.18 -1.90
CA PHE A 52 -1.81 9.94 -2.97
C PHE A 52 -3.14 10.70 -2.80
N GLY A 53 -3.52 10.97 -1.53
CA GLY A 53 -4.76 11.66 -1.17
C GLY A 53 -4.60 13.18 -1.06
N ASN A 54 -3.37 13.70 -1.06
CA ASN A 54 -3.09 15.12 -0.88
C ASN A 54 -2.99 15.85 -2.25
N PRO A 55 -3.94 16.74 -2.59
CA PRO A 55 -3.96 17.44 -3.87
C PRO A 55 -2.76 18.35 -4.14
N ALA A 56 -2.02 18.75 -3.11
CA ALA A 56 -0.80 19.53 -3.26
C ALA A 56 0.36 18.71 -3.85
N TYR A 57 0.31 17.38 -3.73
CA TYR A 57 1.36 16.47 -4.19
C TYR A 57 0.93 15.60 -5.37
N SER A 58 -0.37 15.28 -5.47
CA SER A 58 -0.85 14.28 -6.43
C SER A 58 -2.32 14.48 -6.81
N ASN A 59 -2.65 14.13 -8.05
CA ASN A 59 -4.03 13.98 -8.52
C ASN A 59 -4.42 12.50 -8.67
N LEU A 60 -3.86 11.63 -7.82
CA LEU A 60 -4.03 10.18 -7.94
C LEU A 60 -5.37 9.69 -7.38
N LEU A 61 -5.90 10.30 -6.32
CA LEU A 61 -7.15 9.88 -5.69
C LEU A 61 -8.35 9.75 -6.67
N PRO A 62 -8.62 10.72 -7.57
CA PRO A 62 -9.68 10.55 -8.57
C PRO A 62 -9.48 9.34 -9.49
N ALA A 63 -8.23 9.05 -9.89
CA ALA A 63 -7.92 7.90 -10.74
C ALA A 63 -8.09 6.56 -9.99
N LEU A 64 -7.75 6.52 -8.69
CA LEU A 64 -8.00 5.36 -7.83
C LEU A 64 -9.49 5.08 -7.71
N ARG A 65 -10.30 6.11 -7.44
CA ARG A 65 -11.77 6.01 -7.38
C ARG A 65 -12.36 5.49 -8.69
N ALA A 66 -11.96 6.07 -9.82
CA ALA A 66 -12.40 5.64 -11.14
C ALA A 66 -11.98 4.20 -11.51
N SER A 67 -10.93 3.68 -10.88
CA SER A 67 -10.37 2.36 -11.15
C SER A 67 -10.65 1.34 -10.04
N SER A 68 -11.45 1.70 -9.04
CA SER A 68 -11.69 0.93 -7.81
C SER A 68 -12.16 -0.49 -8.11
N GLU A 69 -13.14 -0.67 -8.99
CA GLU A 69 -13.60 -2.00 -9.39
C GLU A 69 -12.51 -2.87 -10.03
N ARG A 70 -11.61 -2.26 -10.81
CA ARG A 70 -10.52 -2.99 -11.46
C ARG A 70 -9.46 -3.39 -10.45
N ILE A 71 -9.14 -2.50 -9.51
CA ILE A 71 -8.26 -2.80 -8.39
C ILE A 71 -8.86 -3.92 -7.53
N ASN A 72 -10.15 -3.89 -7.22
CA ASN A 72 -10.83 -4.94 -6.47
C ASN A 72 -10.72 -6.30 -7.19
N ARG A 73 -11.02 -6.36 -8.49
CA ARG A 73 -10.87 -7.59 -9.28
C ARG A 73 -9.42 -8.08 -9.35
N PHE A 74 -8.45 -7.17 -9.39
CA PHE A 74 -7.04 -7.52 -9.36
C PHE A 74 -6.68 -8.22 -8.04
N VAL A 75 -7.11 -7.65 -6.91
CA VAL A 75 -6.86 -8.24 -5.59
C VAL A 75 -7.59 -9.57 -5.43
N GLU A 76 -8.88 -9.64 -5.76
CA GLU A 76 -9.68 -10.87 -5.68
C GLU A 76 -9.05 -12.05 -6.44
N LYS A 77 -8.39 -11.77 -7.58
CA LYS A 77 -7.70 -12.76 -8.42
C LYS A 77 -6.32 -13.19 -7.89
N GLY A 78 -5.80 -12.58 -6.84
CA GLY A 78 -4.51 -12.94 -6.24
C GLY A 78 -3.45 -11.85 -6.25
N GLY A 79 -3.77 -10.67 -6.80
CA GLY A 79 -2.88 -9.52 -6.75
C GLY A 79 -2.79 -8.94 -5.34
N ASN A 80 -1.61 -8.45 -4.96
CA ASN A 80 -1.41 -7.80 -3.67
C ASN A 80 -1.46 -6.28 -3.80
N LEU A 81 -2.00 -5.60 -2.80
CA LEU A 81 -2.13 -4.15 -2.79
C LEU A 81 -1.48 -3.58 -1.53
N LEU A 82 -0.45 -2.75 -1.69
CA LEU A 82 0.19 -2.00 -0.61
C LEU A 82 -0.14 -0.52 -0.74
N VAL A 83 -0.78 0.05 0.27
CA VAL A 83 -1.22 1.45 0.28
C VAL A 83 -0.60 2.16 1.47
N PHE A 84 0.05 3.28 1.22
CA PHE A 84 0.64 4.13 2.25
C PHE A 84 -0.33 5.24 2.70
N GLY A 85 0.10 6.11 3.61
CA GLY A 85 -0.72 7.18 4.17
C GLY A 85 -1.16 8.25 3.16
N ALA A 86 -2.34 8.82 3.35
CA ALA A 86 -2.87 9.83 2.43
C ALA A 86 -2.13 11.19 2.52
N ALA A 87 -1.39 11.44 3.60
CA ALA A 87 -0.69 12.69 3.93
C ALA A 87 -1.60 13.94 3.97
N VAL A 88 -2.89 13.75 4.26
CA VAL A 88 -3.88 14.81 4.48
C VAL A 88 -5.06 14.25 5.28
N ASP A 89 -5.65 15.08 6.14
CA ASP A 89 -6.93 14.76 6.78
C ASP A 89 -8.06 14.81 5.76
N ASN A 90 -8.34 13.66 5.15
CA ASN A 90 -9.47 13.45 4.28
C ASN A 90 -10.16 12.12 4.67
N PRO A 91 -11.34 12.18 5.32
CA PRO A 91 -12.09 10.99 5.73
C PRO A 91 -12.45 10.04 4.58
N GLU A 92 -12.45 10.54 3.34
CA GLU A 92 -12.80 9.80 2.12
C GLU A 92 -11.57 9.39 1.30
N ALA A 93 -10.34 9.56 1.81
CA ALA A 93 -9.12 9.23 1.05
C ALA A 93 -9.04 7.74 0.63
N TYR A 94 -9.76 6.86 1.33
CA TYR A 94 -9.71 5.41 1.12
C TYR A 94 -11.05 4.82 0.65
N ASP A 95 -12.01 5.65 0.23
CA ASP A 95 -13.34 5.23 -0.25
C ASP A 95 -13.33 4.39 -1.54
N TRP A 96 -12.18 4.30 -2.20
CA TRP A 96 -11.93 3.46 -3.36
C TRP A 96 -11.54 2.01 -2.99
N LEU A 97 -11.27 1.73 -1.71
CA LEU A 97 -11.07 0.38 -1.19
C LEU A 97 -12.42 -0.31 -0.94
N PRO A 98 -12.48 -1.65 -1.00
CA PRO A 98 -13.74 -2.40 -0.84
C PRO A 98 -14.14 -2.60 0.63
N PHE A 99 -13.57 -1.81 1.55
CA PHE A 99 -13.90 -1.85 2.97
C PHE A 99 -13.70 -0.47 3.61
N PRO A 100 -14.49 -0.13 4.64
CA PRO A 100 -14.35 1.14 5.34
C PRO A 100 -12.95 1.29 5.93
N LEU A 101 -12.34 2.47 5.71
CA LEU A 101 -11.08 2.88 6.32
C LEU A 101 -11.06 4.41 6.47
N ARG A 102 -10.84 4.90 7.69
CA ARG A 102 -10.67 6.34 7.97
C ARG A 102 -9.28 6.61 8.52
N TYR A 103 -8.59 7.52 7.86
CA TYR A 103 -7.25 7.98 8.18
C TYR A 103 -7.30 9.34 8.88
N CYS A 104 -6.40 9.51 9.83
CA CYS A 104 -6.13 10.78 10.52
C CYS A 104 -4.64 11.08 10.34
N HIS A 105 -4.32 12.21 9.74
CA HIS A 105 -2.95 12.66 9.52
C HIS A 105 -2.35 13.16 10.83
N ASP A 106 -1.21 12.58 11.21
CA ASP A 106 -0.49 12.92 12.43
C ASP A 106 0.94 12.37 12.33
N HIS A 107 1.81 13.17 11.72
CA HIS A 107 3.16 12.78 11.34
C HIS A 107 4.16 13.00 12.48
N HIS A 108 4.66 11.89 13.03
CA HIS A 108 5.76 11.87 14.00
C HIS A 108 6.31 10.45 14.22
N PRO A 109 7.48 10.29 14.86
CA PRO A 109 8.00 8.97 15.26
C PRO A 109 7.08 8.25 16.24
N ARG A 110 6.93 6.94 16.07
CA ARG A 110 6.10 6.07 16.91
C ARG A 110 6.81 4.77 17.26
N THR A 111 6.49 4.24 18.43
CA THR A 111 6.78 2.84 18.77
C THR A 111 5.68 1.95 18.21
N ILE A 112 6.03 1.05 17.30
CA ILE A 112 5.09 0.13 16.66
C ILE A 112 5.20 -1.24 17.31
N ARG A 113 4.05 -1.80 17.69
CA ARG A 113 3.92 -3.17 18.16
C ARG A 113 3.14 -3.98 17.14
N PHE A 114 3.70 -5.13 16.78
CA PHE A 114 3.06 -6.07 15.88
C PHE A 114 2.44 -7.25 16.64
N SER A 115 1.33 -7.78 16.14
CA SER A 115 0.81 -9.08 16.55
C SER A 115 1.89 -10.16 16.32
N PRO A 116 2.22 -11.01 17.32
CA PRO A 116 3.37 -11.92 17.24
C PRO A 116 3.38 -12.83 16.01
N GLU A 117 2.20 -13.31 15.62
CA GLU A 117 1.98 -14.25 14.52
C GLU A 117 1.88 -13.56 13.14
N SER A 118 1.88 -12.23 13.07
CA SER A 118 1.71 -11.54 11.81
C SER A 118 3.02 -11.46 11.03
N GLU A 119 3.02 -12.04 9.83
CA GLU A 119 4.13 -11.92 8.88
C GLU A 119 4.36 -10.45 8.45
N THR A 120 3.35 -9.58 8.55
CA THR A 120 3.48 -8.15 8.21
C THR A 120 4.47 -7.40 9.09
N ARG A 121 4.86 -7.96 10.25
CA ARG A 121 5.90 -7.39 11.11
C ARG A 121 7.22 -7.18 10.38
N THR A 122 7.48 -7.94 9.32
CA THR A 122 8.71 -7.79 8.54
C THR A 122 8.74 -6.47 7.77
N ILE A 123 7.63 -5.74 7.62
CA ILE A 123 7.59 -4.44 6.92
C ILE A 123 8.61 -3.44 7.49
N ILE A 124 8.92 -3.53 8.78
CA ILE A 124 9.95 -2.70 9.45
C ILE A 124 11.15 -3.52 9.96
N ALA A 125 11.43 -4.70 9.39
CA ALA A 125 12.50 -5.57 9.89
C ALA A 125 13.90 -4.92 9.90
N ASP A 126 14.11 -3.94 9.02
CA ASP A 126 15.37 -3.21 8.88
C ASP A 126 15.46 -1.97 9.82
N TYR A 127 14.46 -1.76 10.68
CA TYR A 127 14.28 -0.54 11.48
C TYR A 127 14.13 -0.83 12.98
N ASP A 128 14.44 0.19 13.81
CA ASP A 128 14.11 0.17 15.23
C ASP A 128 12.62 0.43 15.43
N ALA A 129 11.88 -0.61 15.82
CA ALA A 129 10.44 -0.55 16.06
C ALA A 129 10.02 0.46 17.14
N SER A 130 10.95 0.97 17.96
CA SER A 130 10.67 2.00 18.96
C SER A 130 10.60 3.43 18.39
N CYS A 131 11.13 3.65 17.18
CA CYS A 131 11.28 4.97 16.57
C CYS A 131 11.06 4.92 15.05
N VAL A 132 9.86 4.55 14.62
CA VAL A 132 9.46 4.50 13.20
C VAL A 132 8.59 5.70 12.86
N GLU A 133 8.93 6.44 11.81
CA GLU A 133 8.08 7.53 11.33
C GLU A 133 6.73 6.99 10.82
N CYS A 134 5.63 7.54 11.32
CA CYS A 134 4.29 7.28 10.81
C CYS A 134 3.63 8.62 10.45
N ASP A 135 3.02 8.71 9.28
CA ASP A 135 2.32 9.91 8.80
C ASP A 135 0.88 10.06 9.32
N GLY A 136 0.40 9.11 10.13
CA GLY A 136 -0.94 9.16 10.71
C GLY A 136 -1.36 7.89 11.43
N THR A 137 -2.66 7.76 11.66
CA THR A 137 -3.31 6.58 12.26
C THR A 137 -4.65 6.26 11.60
N PHE A 138 -5.18 5.05 11.81
CA PHE A 138 -6.52 4.67 11.38
C PHE A 138 -7.50 4.64 12.56
N SER A 139 -8.62 5.36 12.42
CA SER A 139 -9.65 5.50 13.46
C SER A 139 -10.87 4.61 13.23
N VAL A 140 -11.14 4.25 11.97
CA VAL A 140 -12.21 3.31 11.59
C VAL A 140 -11.64 2.38 10.55
N PHE A 141 -11.82 1.07 10.72
CA PHE A 141 -11.39 0.07 9.76
C PHE A 141 -12.16 -1.24 9.94
N GLU A 142 -12.46 -1.94 8.85
CA GLU A 142 -13.01 -3.30 8.85
C GLU A 142 -11.99 -4.29 8.29
N ALA A 143 -10.88 -4.46 9.02
CA ALA A 143 -9.71 -5.24 8.62
C ALA A 143 -8.97 -5.76 9.87
N ASP A 144 -8.09 -6.74 9.70
CA ASP A 144 -7.17 -7.14 10.76
C ASP A 144 -6.18 -6.00 11.04
N CYS A 145 -5.83 -5.78 12.29
CA CYS A 145 -4.88 -4.74 12.68
C CYS A 145 -3.64 -5.36 13.32
N PRO A 146 -2.68 -5.82 12.48
CA PRO A 146 -1.47 -6.44 12.99
C PRO A 146 -0.45 -5.42 13.50
N GLY A 147 -0.54 -4.12 13.20
CA GLY A 147 0.42 -3.10 13.64
C GLY A 147 -0.23 -1.90 14.33
N ARG A 148 0.18 -1.62 15.57
CA ARG A 148 -0.39 -0.56 16.43
C ARG A 148 0.68 0.30 17.09
N CYS A 149 0.33 1.56 17.38
CA CYS A 149 1.06 2.45 18.28
C CYS A 149 0.12 2.80 19.45
N GLY A 150 0.37 2.24 20.63
CA GLY A 150 -0.61 2.28 21.73
C GLY A 150 -1.93 1.64 21.27
N ASP A 151 -3.02 2.38 21.41
CA ASP A 151 -4.35 1.93 20.96
C ASP A 151 -4.64 2.26 19.49
N SER A 152 -3.83 3.11 18.86
CA SER A 152 -4.03 3.56 17.49
C SER A 152 -3.49 2.57 16.47
N ALA A 153 -4.27 2.30 15.42
CA ALA A 153 -3.84 1.45 14.31
C ALA A 153 -2.92 2.21 13.35
N VAL A 154 -1.80 1.60 12.96
CA VAL A 154 -0.84 2.15 11.98
C VAL A 154 -0.62 1.20 10.79
N LEU A 155 -1.08 -0.04 10.91
CA LEU A 155 -1.12 -1.00 9.83
C LEU A 155 -2.37 -1.86 9.95
N VAL A 156 -3.12 -1.95 8.85
CA VAL A 156 -4.27 -2.83 8.70
C VAL A 156 -4.08 -3.74 7.50
N GLN A 157 -4.63 -4.95 7.58
CA GLN A 157 -4.55 -5.97 6.56
C GLN A 157 -5.93 -6.58 6.32
N LYS A 158 -6.29 -6.78 5.05
CA LYS A 158 -7.49 -7.53 4.68
C LYS A 158 -7.20 -8.49 3.53
N THR A 159 -7.56 -9.75 3.71
CA THR A 159 -7.57 -10.74 2.62
C THR A 159 -8.87 -10.61 1.83
N LEU A 160 -8.77 -10.54 0.50
CA LEU A 160 -9.90 -10.42 -0.42
C LEU A 160 -9.70 -11.39 -1.57
N GLY A 161 -10.59 -12.39 -1.69
CA GLY A 161 -10.39 -13.50 -2.62
C GLY A 161 -9.05 -14.18 -2.37
N ASN A 162 -8.19 -14.21 -3.39
CA ASN A 162 -6.85 -14.81 -3.32
C ASN A 162 -5.73 -13.80 -3.01
N GLY A 163 -6.03 -12.51 -2.92
CA GLY A 163 -5.05 -11.44 -2.72
C GLY A 163 -5.13 -10.81 -1.33
N THR A 164 -4.18 -9.91 -1.05
CA THR A 164 -4.09 -9.20 0.23
C THR A 164 -3.95 -7.70 0.03
N VAL A 165 -4.75 -6.93 0.78
CA VAL A 165 -4.60 -5.48 0.92
C VAL A 165 -3.90 -5.18 2.24
N ILE A 166 -2.78 -4.46 2.18
CA ILE A 166 -2.13 -3.87 3.34
C ILE A 166 -2.22 -2.35 3.20
N VAL A 167 -2.72 -1.69 4.24
CA VAL A 167 -2.73 -0.23 4.33
C VAL A 167 -1.94 0.18 5.56
N THR A 168 -0.98 1.07 5.40
CA THR A 168 -0.10 1.50 6.48
C THR A 168 0.12 3.00 6.48
N THR A 169 0.30 3.56 7.67
CA THR A 169 0.75 4.94 7.87
C THR A 169 2.24 5.03 8.13
N ILE A 170 2.97 3.90 8.13
CA ILE A 170 4.43 3.89 8.22
C ILE A 170 5.01 4.68 7.06
N HIS A 171 5.83 5.67 7.35
CA HIS A 171 6.41 6.61 6.40
C HIS A 171 7.84 6.22 5.96
N GLU A 172 8.35 5.11 6.49
CA GLU A 172 9.59 4.47 6.05
C GLU A 172 9.38 3.64 4.78
N TYR A 173 10.46 3.39 4.04
CA TYR A 173 10.41 2.33 3.03
C TYR A 173 10.22 0.97 3.71
N PRO A 174 9.41 0.07 3.11
CA PRO A 174 9.26 -1.27 3.67
C PRO A 174 10.59 -2.03 3.54
N SER A 175 10.87 -2.93 4.47
CA SER A 175 12.07 -3.79 4.37
C SER A 175 12.11 -4.55 3.04
N ARG A 176 13.32 -4.84 2.58
CA ARG A 176 13.50 -5.58 1.32
C ARG A 176 12.86 -6.97 1.38
N THR A 177 13.02 -7.64 2.51
CA THR A 177 12.46 -8.98 2.76
C THR A 177 10.93 -8.94 2.69
N PHE A 178 10.29 -7.95 3.33
CA PHE A 178 8.84 -7.78 3.24
C PHE A 178 8.40 -7.56 1.79
N LEU A 179 9.05 -6.66 1.05
CA LEU A 179 8.68 -6.41 -0.34
C LEU A 179 8.81 -7.67 -1.21
N GLN A 180 9.90 -8.42 -1.03
CA GLN A 180 10.13 -9.66 -1.76
C GLN A 180 9.03 -10.68 -1.48
N ASP A 181 8.73 -10.91 -0.20
CA ASP A 181 7.72 -11.89 0.21
C ASP A 181 6.33 -11.45 -0.22
N PHE A 182 5.98 -10.19 -0.01
CA PHE A 182 4.67 -9.63 -0.38
C PHE A 182 4.47 -9.61 -1.89
N CYS A 183 5.48 -9.27 -2.69
CA CYS A 183 5.34 -9.23 -4.15
C CYS A 183 5.45 -10.61 -4.81
N ARG A 184 6.03 -11.62 -4.14
CA ARG A 184 6.13 -13.00 -4.66
C ARG A 184 5.01 -13.90 -4.17
N ARG A 185 4.21 -13.45 -3.20
CA ARG A 185 3.02 -14.15 -2.71
C ARG A 185 1.91 -14.07 -3.76
N GLY A 186 1.36 -15.22 -4.13
CA GLY A 186 0.30 -15.30 -5.13
C GLY A 186 0.80 -15.27 -6.58
N PRO A 187 -0.08 -15.56 -7.54
CA PRO A 187 0.26 -15.56 -8.96
C PRO A 187 0.36 -14.14 -9.52
N PRO A 188 1.14 -13.90 -10.59
CA PRO A 188 0.98 -12.69 -11.38
C PRO A 188 -0.44 -12.62 -11.98
N VAL A 189 -1.11 -11.47 -11.81
CA VAL A 189 -2.48 -11.22 -12.24
C VAL A 189 -2.50 -10.14 -13.32
N VAL A 190 -3.32 -10.33 -14.34
CA VAL A 190 -3.62 -9.28 -15.33
C VAL A 190 -4.50 -8.23 -14.66
N PHE A 191 -3.99 -7.00 -14.55
CA PHE A 191 -4.70 -5.84 -14.01
C PHE A 191 -5.84 -5.39 -14.93
#